data_AF-C6T5W1-F1
#
_entry.id   AF-C6T5W1-F1
#
_cell.length_a   1.000
_cell.length_b   1.000
_cell.length_c   1.000
_cell.angle_alpha   90.00
_cell.angle_beta   90.00
_cell.angle_gamma   90.00
#
_symmetry.space_group_name_H-M   'P 1'
#
loop_
_entity.id
_entity.type
_entity.pdbx_description
1 polymer ?
#
loop_
_entity_poly.entity_id
_entity_poly.type
_entity_poly.pdbx_seq_one_letter_code
_entity_poly.pdbx_strand_id
1 'polypeptide(L)'
;MKAQPQFLNDWKAKLWSRFFCLSVYVTMYLNDCQRTAFYEGIGLNTKEFDMHVIIETNRTTARIFPAVLDVENPEFKRKLDRMVEINEKIIAVGESDDIAVVKNLKRIPLVAALVSELLATYLMPPIESGSVDLAEFEPQLVY
;
A
#
# COMPACT_ATOMS: atom_id res chain seq x y z
N MET A 1 -10.13 14.50 13.40
CA MET A 1 -10.59 14.86 12.03
C MET A 1 -12.11 14.87 11.85
N LYS A 2 -12.91 14.15 12.66
CA LYS A 2 -14.40 14.22 12.65
C LYS A 2 -15.03 15.58 13.02
N ALA A 3 -14.24 16.56 13.48
CA ALA A 3 -14.75 17.81 14.05
C ALA A 3 -15.07 18.91 13.02
N GLN A 4 -14.62 18.76 11.75
CA GLN A 4 -14.82 19.78 10.70
C GLN A 4 -15.12 19.13 9.34
N PRO A 5 -16.37 18.69 9.09
CA PRO A 5 -16.80 18.01 7.86
C PRO A 5 -16.51 18.79 6.57
N GLN A 6 -16.47 20.12 6.65
CA GLN A 6 -16.19 21.02 5.52
C GLN A 6 -14.79 20.85 4.92
N PHE A 7 -13.82 20.34 5.69
CA PHE A 7 -12.46 20.06 5.19
C PHE A 7 -12.29 18.62 4.68
N LEU A 8 -13.30 17.75 4.86
CA LEU A 8 -13.26 16.35 4.46
C LEU A 8 -13.81 16.10 3.05
N ASN A 9 -14.66 17.00 2.54
CA ASN A 9 -15.29 16.84 1.23
C ASN A 9 -14.52 17.49 0.06
N ASP A 10 -13.30 17.99 0.28
CA ASP A 10 -12.48 18.57 -0.79
C ASP A 10 -11.77 17.45 -1.59
N TRP A 11 -11.68 17.60 -2.91
CA TRP A 11 -10.96 16.67 -3.79
C TRP A 11 -9.50 16.50 -3.36
N LYS A 12 -8.90 17.56 -2.79
CA LYS A 12 -7.56 17.51 -2.18
C LYS A 12 -7.48 16.52 -1.03
N ALA A 13 -8.50 16.48 -0.16
CA ALA A 13 -8.52 15.57 0.97
C ALA A 13 -8.56 14.11 0.50
N LYS A 14 -9.35 13.81 -0.53
CA LYS A 14 -9.40 12.47 -1.15
C LYS A 14 -8.05 12.03 -1.72
N LEU A 15 -7.36 12.93 -2.42
CA LEU A 15 -6.03 12.63 -2.97
C LEU A 15 -5.01 12.36 -1.85
N TRP A 16 -4.96 13.22 -0.82
CA TRP A 16 -4.03 13.05 0.29
C TRP A 16 -4.29 11.79 1.11
N SER A 17 -5.55 11.45 1.38
CA SER A 17 -5.91 10.21 2.07
C SER A 17 -5.43 8.98 1.31
N ARG A 18 -5.67 8.93 0.00
CA ARG A 18 -5.20 7.83 -0.85
C ARG A 18 -3.69 7.75 -0.93
N PHE A 19 -3.01 8.90 -1.03
CA PHE A 19 -1.55 8.96 -1.08
C PHE A 19 -0.93 8.44 0.21
N PHE A 20 -1.51 8.84 1.35
CA PHE A 20 -1.11 8.37 2.66
C PHE A 20 -1.29 6.85 2.79
N CYS A 21 -2.49 6.34 2.51
CA CYS A 21 -2.77 4.90 2.52
C CYS A 21 -1.81 4.12 1.62
N LEU A 22 -1.63 4.56 0.37
CA LEU A 22 -0.75 3.87 -0.58
C LEU A 22 0.68 3.80 -0.07
N SER A 23 1.19 4.92 0.45
CA SER A 23 2.55 5.02 0.95
C SER A 23 2.78 4.07 2.12
N VAL A 24 1.85 3.98 3.08
CA VAL A 24 1.91 3.04 4.21
C VAL A 24 1.85 1.59 3.73
N TYR A 25 0.91 1.26 2.84
CA TYR A 25 0.74 -0.12 2.37
C TYR A 25 1.94 -0.61 1.56
N VAL A 26 2.46 0.22 0.66
CA VAL A 26 3.60 -0.16 -0.18
C VAL A 26 4.86 -0.33 0.65
N THR A 27 5.16 0.60 1.56
CA THR A 27 6.39 0.48 2.37
C THR A 27 6.34 -0.71 3.31
N MET A 28 5.18 -0.98 3.92
CA MET A 28 4.97 -2.18 4.72
C MET A 28 5.20 -3.45 3.89
N TYR A 29 4.50 -3.58 2.76
CA TYR A 29 4.57 -4.76 1.91
C TYR A 29 5.98 -5.05 1.38
N LEU A 30 6.69 -4.01 0.92
CA LEU A 30 8.06 -4.14 0.41
C LEU A 30 9.06 -4.51 1.52
N ASN A 31 8.91 -3.93 2.71
CA ASN A 31 9.78 -4.20 3.84
C ASN A 31 9.58 -5.62 4.37
N ASP A 32 8.33 -6.06 4.46
CA ASP A 32 8.00 -7.34 5.08
C ASP A 32 8.30 -8.51 4.14
N CYS A 33 8.13 -8.33 2.82
CA CYS A 33 8.62 -9.27 1.81
C CYS A 33 10.16 -9.45 1.87
N GLN A 34 10.92 -8.42 2.22
CA GLN A 34 12.38 -8.56 2.46
C GLN A 34 12.70 -9.33 3.74
N ARG A 35 11.74 -9.45 4.66
CA ARG A 35 11.86 -10.14 5.95
C ARG A 35 11.05 -11.44 6.01
N THR A 36 10.79 -12.05 4.85
CA THR A 36 9.94 -13.25 4.72
C THR A 36 10.32 -14.37 5.70
N ALA A 37 11.61 -14.62 5.92
CA ALA A 37 12.08 -15.67 6.83
C ALA A 37 11.58 -15.53 8.28
N PHE A 38 11.32 -14.29 8.75
CA PHE A 38 10.75 -14.06 10.08
C PHE A 38 9.30 -14.57 10.17
N TYR A 39 8.49 -14.24 9.17
CA TYR A 39 7.07 -14.61 9.10
C TYR A 39 6.91 -16.13 8.87
N GLU A 40 7.72 -16.70 7.99
CA GLU A 40 7.75 -18.15 7.78
C GLU A 40 8.20 -18.91 9.05
N GLY A 41 9.16 -18.34 9.79
CA GLY A 41 9.64 -18.91 11.05
C GLY A 41 8.56 -19.02 12.15
N ILE A 42 7.51 -18.20 12.09
CA ILE A 42 6.33 -18.29 12.96
C ILE A 42 5.13 -18.98 12.29
N GLY A 43 5.33 -19.59 11.12
CA GLY A 43 4.32 -20.36 10.40
C GLY A 43 3.34 -19.55 9.58
N LEU A 44 3.68 -18.31 9.19
CA LEU A 44 2.85 -17.43 8.38
C LEU A 44 3.37 -17.30 6.95
N ASN A 45 2.45 -17.15 5.99
CA ASN A 45 2.79 -16.65 4.67
C ASN A 45 2.83 -15.12 4.70
N THR A 46 3.99 -14.52 4.42
CA THR A 46 4.20 -13.05 4.47
C THR A 46 3.20 -12.28 3.62
N LYS A 47 3.00 -12.69 2.37
CA LYS A 47 2.15 -11.95 1.42
C LYS A 47 0.67 -12.03 1.78
N GLU A 48 0.21 -13.17 2.28
CA GLU A 48 -1.17 -13.33 2.75
C GLU A 48 -1.41 -12.54 4.02
N PHE A 49 -0.45 -12.58 4.96
CA PHE A 49 -0.51 -11.80 6.19
C PHE A 49 -0.55 -10.29 5.91
N ASP A 50 0.35 -9.78 5.07
CA ASP A 50 0.38 -8.35 4.74
C ASP A 50 -0.90 -7.90 4.03
N MET A 51 -1.40 -8.69 3.08
CA MET A 51 -2.65 -8.36 2.41
C MET A 51 -3.83 -8.34 3.39
N HIS A 52 -3.87 -9.27 4.36
CA HIS A 52 -4.87 -9.24 5.42
C HIS A 52 -4.77 -7.94 6.25
N VAL A 53 -3.57 -7.56 6.69
CA VAL A 53 -3.35 -6.31 7.44
C VAL A 53 -3.74 -5.08 6.62
N ILE A 54 -3.40 -5.04 5.33
CA ILE A 54 -3.78 -3.95 4.42
C ILE A 54 -5.31 -3.85 4.33
N ILE A 55 -6.01 -4.96 4.11
CA ILE A 55 -7.48 -4.99 3.98
C ILE A 55 -8.14 -4.47 5.27
N GLU A 56 -7.75 -4.99 6.43
CA GLU A 56 -8.35 -4.58 7.72
C GLU A 56 -8.05 -3.11 8.06
N THR A 57 -6.83 -2.66 7.75
CA THR A 57 -6.44 -1.25 7.90
C THR A 57 -7.24 -0.37 6.94
N ASN A 58 -7.42 -0.78 5.68
CA ASN A 58 -8.19 -0.04 4.69
C ASN A 58 -9.67 0.07 5.08
N ARG A 59 -10.27 -1.02 5.60
CA ARG A 59 -11.63 -1.02 6.16
C ARG A 59 -11.79 -0.04 7.31
N THR A 60 -10.79 0.02 8.21
CA THR A 60 -10.81 0.96 9.34
C THR A 60 -10.65 2.40 8.88
N THR A 61 -9.71 2.65 7.96
CA THR A 61 -9.45 4.00 7.44
C THR A 61 -10.59 4.53 6.56
N ALA A 62 -11.36 3.66 5.89
CA ALA A 62 -12.57 4.05 5.15
C ALA A 62 -13.62 4.76 6.03
N ARG A 63 -13.64 4.48 7.33
CA ARG A 63 -14.55 5.16 8.29
C ARG A 63 -14.13 6.59 8.62
N ILE A 64 -12.90 6.97 8.29
CA ILE A 64 -12.27 8.23 8.69
C ILE A 64 -11.94 9.09 7.47
N PHE A 65 -11.47 8.46 6.40
CA PHE A 65 -11.05 9.14 5.18
C PHE A 65 -12.19 9.30 4.18
N PRO A 66 -12.19 10.39 3.39
CA PRO A 66 -13.21 10.64 2.37
C PRO A 66 -13.06 9.77 1.11
N ALA A 67 -11.92 9.08 0.95
CA ALA A 67 -11.70 8.09 -0.07
C ALA A 67 -10.53 7.19 0.34
N VAL A 68 -10.62 5.91 -0.04
CA VAL A 68 -9.57 4.91 0.17
C VAL A 68 -9.24 4.16 -1.13
N LEU A 69 -8.18 3.36 -1.10
CA LEU A 69 -7.79 2.51 -2.23
C LEU A 69 -8.70 1.28 -2.28
N ASP A 70 -8.97 0.78 -3.49
CA ASP A 70 -9.61 -0.51 -3.69
C ASP A 70 -8.60 -1.65 -3.51
N VAL A 71 -8.27 -1.95 -2.25
CA VAL A 71 -7.22 -2.94 -1.89
C VAL A 71 -7.68 -4.39 -2.02
N GLU A 72 -8.99 -4.62 -2.07
CA GLU A 72 -9.57 -5.96 -2.29
C GLU A 72 -9.57 -6.34 -3.78
N ASN A 73 -9.35 -5.37 -4.67
CA ASN A 73 -9.12 -5.62 -6.09
C ASN A 73 -7.88 -6.50 -6.31
N PRO A 74 -7.98 -7.63 -7.02
CA PRO A 74 -6.82 -8.48 -7.32
C PRO A 74 -5.68 -7.73 -8.04
N GLU A 75 -6.00 -6.69 -8.81
CA GLU A 75 -5.00 -5.85 -9.47
C GLU A 75 -4.12 -5.08 -8.48
N PHE A 76 -4.66 -4.70 -7.31
CA PHE A 76 -3.89 -4.01 -6.29
C PHE A 76 -2.75 -4.91 -5.79
N LYS A 77 -3.08 -6.14 -5.40
CA LYS A 77 -2.08 -7.15 -4.99
C LYS A 77 -1.08 -7.43 -6.12
N ARG A 78 -1.56 -7.61 -7.35
CA ARG A 78 -0.71 -7.87 -8.52
C ARG A 78 0.32 -6.76 -8.74
N LYS A 79 -0.06 -5.50 -8.50
CA LYS A 79 0.85 -4.36 -8.59
C LYS A 79 1.85 -4.33 -7.45
N LEU A 80 1.43 -4.61 -6.21
CA LEU A 80 2.35 -4.75 -5.08
C LEU A 80 3.38 -5.86 -5.32
N ASP A 81 2.96 -7.01 -5.81
CA ASP A 81 3.86 -8.12 -6.16
C ASP A 81 4.91 -7.69 -7.19
N ARG A 82 4.51 -6.94 -8.23
CA ARG A 82 5.47 -6.37 -9.20
C ARG A 82 6.44 -5.37 -8.57
N MET A 83 5.97 -4.55 -7.64
CA MET A 83 6.84 -3.61 -6.93
C MET A 83 7.91 -4.36 -6.11
N VAL A 84 7.57 -5.50 -5.51
CA VAL A 84 8.53 -6.38 -4.81
C VAL A 84 9.62 -6.85 -5.78
N GLU A 85 9.22 -7.41 -6.93
CA GLU A 85 10.19 -7.90 -7.94
C GLU A 85 11.12 -6.79 -8.45
N ILE A 86 10.59 -5.57 -8.64
CA ILE A 86 11.40 -4.42 -9.08
C ILE A 86 12.34 -3.97 -7.95
N ASN A 87 11.85 -3.92 -6.72
CA ASN A 87 12.63 -3.51 -5.56
C ASN A 87 13.79 -4.48 -5.26
N GLU A 88 13.55 -5.79 -5.38
CA GLU A 88 14.60 -6.81 -5.30
C GLU A 88 15.72 -6.58 -6.32
N LYS A 89 15.38 -6.22 -7.57
CA LYS A 89 16.37 -5.86 -8.59
C LYS A 89 17.14 -4.59 -8.23
N ILE A 90 16.49 -3.59 -7.64
CA ILE A 90 17.15 -2.35 -7.19
C ILE A 90 18.17 -2.65 -6.08
N ILE A 91 17.79 -3.51 -5.13
CA ILE A 91 18.66 -3.97 -4.05
C ILE A 91 19.86 -4.74 -4.62
N ALA A 92 19.61 -5.71 -5.50
CA ALA A 92 20.67 -6.50 -6.13
C ALA A 92 21.68 -5.64 -6.92
N VAL A 93 21.21 -4.62 -7.65
CA VAL A 93 22.12 -3.64 -8.30
C VAL A 93 22.93 -2.86 -7.26
N GLY A 94 22.36 -2.57 -6.09
CA GLY A 94 23.07 -1.95 -4.97
C GLY A 94 24.21 -2.79 -4.42
N GLU A 95 23.97 -4.09 -4.30
CA GLU A 95 24.90 -5.08 -3.74
C GLU A 95 25.98 -5.52 -4.73
N SER A 96 25.82 -5.26 -6.03
CA SER A 96 26.82 -5.59 -7.05
C SER A 96 28.19 -4.93 -6.82
N ASP A 97 29.26 -5.47 -7.40
CA ASP A 97 30.61 -4.89 -7.32
C ASP A 97 30.87 -3.74 -8.33
N ASP A 98 29.82 -3.27 -9.01
CA ASP A 98 29.94 -2.20 -10.01
C ASP A 98 30.38 -0.86 -9.39
N ILE A 99 31.04 -0.04 -10.20
CA ILE A 99 31.31 1.36 -9.82
C ILE A 99 29.99 2.16 -9.69
N ALA A 100 29.99 3.17 -8.81
CA ALA A 100 28.78 3.92 -8.44
C ALA A 100 28.02 4.51 -9.64
N VAL A 101 28.72 4.97 -10.67
CA VAL A 101 28.09 5.52 -11.89
C VAL A 101 27.31 4.44 -12.64
N VAL A 102 27.86 3.24 -12.77
CA VAL A 102 27.22 2.10 -13.44
C VAL A 102 26.02 1.62 -12.62
N LYS A 103 26.14 1.55 -11.28
CA LYS A 103 25.00 1.24 -10.40
C LYS A 103 23.85 2.22 -10.59
N ASN A 104 24.14 3.52 -10.61
CA ASN A 104 23.12 4.54 -10.81
C ASN A 104 22.45 4.42 -12.18
N LEU A 105 23.22 4.19 -13.24
CA LEU A 105 22.68 3.99 -14.59
C LEU A 105 21.77 2.77 -14.67
N LYS A 106 22.12 1.67 -14.01
CA LYS A 106 21.29 0.45 -13.91
C LYS A 106 20.04 0.66 -13.04
N ARG A 107 20.11 1.50 -12.02
CA ARG A 107 18.98 1.80 -11.10
C ARG A 107 17.91 2.69 -11.72
N ILE A 108 18.29 3.66 -12.56
CA ILE A 108 17.34 4.62 -13.18
C ILE A 108 16.13 3.92 -13.82
N PRO A 109 16.27 2.94 -14.73
CA PRO A 109 15.11 2.29 -15.36
C PRO A 109 14.27 1.49 -14.35
N LEU A 110 14.90 0.89 -13.33
CA LEU A 110 14.18 0.14 -12.28
C LEU A 110 13.36 1.08 -11.38
N VAL A 111 13.95 2.20 -10.95
CA VAL A 111 13.24 3.22 -10.17
C VAL A 111 12.10 3.82 -10.99
N ALA A 112 12.32 4.09 -12.28
CA ALA A 112 11.26 4.56 -13.17
C ALA A 112 10.10 3.54 -13.27
N ALA A 113 10.41 2.25 -13.37
CA ALA A 113 9.41 1.19 -13.36
C ALA A 113 8.64 1.11 -12.03
N LEU A 114 9.33 1.24 -10.89
CA LEU A 114 8.71 1.25 -9.57
C LEU A 114 7.76 2.45 -9.41
N VAL A 115 8.21 3.65 -9.81
CA VAL A 115 7.39 4.87 -9.82
C VAL A 115 6.18 4.70 -10.74
N SER A 116 6.35 4.05 -11.90
CA SER A 116 5.25 3.78 -12.82
C SER A 116 4.19 2.88 -12.20
N GLU A 117 4.58 1.80 -11.49
CA GLU A 117 3.60 0.96 -10.79
C GLU A 117 2.95 1.72 -9.63
N LEU A 118 3.70 2.54 -8.88
CA LEU A 118 3.14 3.37 -7.80
C LEU A 118 2.07 4.33 -8.32
N LEU A 119 2.35 5.03 -9.42
CA LEU A 119 1.39 5.91 -10.08
C LEU A 119 0.20 5.13 -10.62
N ALA A 120 0.42 3.97 -11.23
CA ALA A 120 -0.66 3.14 -11.74
C ALA A 120 -1.58 2.64 -10.62
N THR A 121 -1.04 2.23 -9.47
CA THR A 121 -1.83 1.84 -8.29
C THR A 121 -2.56 3.05 -7.72
N TYR A 122 -1.90 4.20 -7.61
CA TYR A 122 -2.51 5.43 -7.11
C TYR A 122 -3.70 5.90 -7.98
N LEU A 123 -3.62 5.68 -9.30
CA LEU A 123 -4.68 6.08 -10.24
C LEU A 123 -5.80 5.05 -10.39
N MET A 124 -5.74 3.90 -9.71
CA MET A 124 -6.86 2.95 -9.68
C MET A 124 -8.14 3.63 -9.15
N PRO A 125 -9.34 3.23 -9.62
CA PRO A 125 -10.59 3.78 -9.13
C PRO A 125 -10.66 3.70 -7.60
N PRO A 126 -10.87 4.83 -6.89
CA PRO A 126 -10.97 4.81 -5.45
C PRO A 126 -12.33 4.29 -4.99
N ILE A 127 -12.38 3.82 -3.75
CA ILE A 127 -13.63 3.63 -3.02
C ILE A 127 -13.92 4.93 -2.29
N GLU A 128 -15.05 5.54 -2.64
CA GLU A 128 -15.60 6.68 -1.91
C GLU A 128 -16.01 6.23 -0.50
N SER A 129 -15.58 6.98 0.51
CA SER A 129 -15.78 6.60 1.90
C SER A 129 -15.98 7.85 2.74
N GLY A 130 -16.48 7.75 3.97
CA GLY A 130 -16.68 8.97 4.76
C GLY A 130 -17.50 8.77 6.03
N SER A 131 -17.30 9.67 6.98
CA SER A 131 -17.90 9.61 8.31
C SER A 131 -19.40 9.95 8.38
N VAL A 132 -20.05 10.15 7.23
CA VAL A 132 -21.48 10.48 7.15
C VAL A 132 -22.39 9.24 7.12
N ASP A 133 -21.83 8.07 6.80
CA ASP A 133 -22.51 6.81 7.00
C ASP A 133 -22.28 6.36 8.45
N LEU A 134 -23.26 6.63 9.31
CA LEU A 134 -23.40 5.97 10.60
C LEU A 134 -23.70 4.48 10.31
N ALA A 135 -22.65 3.69 10.10
CA ALA A 135 -22.81 2.24 10.06
C ALA A 135 -23.20 1.76 11.47
N GLU A 136 -24.46 1.38 11.63
CA GLU A 136 -24.92 0.51 12.73
C GLU A 136 -24.14 -0.80 12.64
N PHE A 137 -23.12 -0.96 13.46
CA PHE A 137 -22.51 -2.26 13.65
C PHE A 137 -22.15 -2.43 15.12
N GLU A 138 -23.08 -3.05 15.85
CA GLU A 138 -22.71 -3.75 17.09
C GLU A 138 -21.83 -4.94 16.69
N PRO A 139 -20.59 -5.04 17.19
CA PRO A 139 -19.88 -6.30 17.08
C PRO A 139 -20.64 -7.32 17.92
N GLN A 140 -21.36 -8.24 17.27
CA GLN A 140 -21.80 -9.46 17.94
C GLN A 140 -20.54 -10.25 18.31
N LEU A 141 -20.08 -10.03 19.53
CA LEU A 141 -19.11 -10.88 20.20
C LEU A 141 -19.80 -12.23 20.41
N VAL A 142 -19.54 -13.17 19.51
CA VAL A 142 -19.83 -14.57 19.75
C VAL A 142 -18.75 -15.06 20.72
N TYR A 143 -19.14 -15.28 21.97
CA TYR A 143 -18.34 -16.02 22.96
C TYR A 143 -18.62 -17.51 22.82
#